data_AF-A0A9Q0H686-F1
#
_entry.id   AF-A0A9Q0H686-F1
#
_cell.length_a   1.000
_cell.length_b   1.000
_cell.length_c   1.000
_cell.angle_alpha   90.00
_cell.angle_beta   90.00
_cell.angle_gamma   90.00
#
_symmetry.space_group_name_H-M   'P 1'
#
loop_
_entity.id
_entity.type
_entity.pdbx_description
1 polymer ?
#
loop_
_entity_poly.entity_id
_entity_poly.type
_entity_poly.pdbx_seq_one_letter_code
_entity_poly.pdbx_strand_id
1 'polypeptide(L)'
;MAGTQALSLVVSSGYTSQNSGVIPFQVPVSRMYNILNRYHAKQWSRCCSRGFLTITSLKKTEKLRTMHCRLLKSDYFPATIEDNVSRNEDNHSASFWTWLLNRLNAFYLFSRPHTIIGTVVGITSVSLLPIKTIADLSPTFWMGLLKALIPGILMNIYVVGVNQLFDVDIDKVNKPNLPLASGEFSMGTGVALVVLSSLMSFAMGFMFQSPPLISALLISFLLGSAYSIDLPLLRWKRNAFLAAMCILTVRAIVVQLAFFAHIQQYVFGRPAVLTKSVLFATVFMCFFTAVIALFKDIPDVDGDKDFGIQSFSVSLGQERVFWLCINLLLLAYGTAVVVGASSAFMYSKLLTVLGHFTLASILWFRARSVDLTNKASITSFYMFIWKLFYVEYLLIPFVR
;
A
#
# COMPACT_ATOMS: atom_id res chain seq x y z
N MET A 1 52.41 -3.24 -66.91
CA MET A 1 51.32 -3.30 -65.91
C MET A 1 50.13 -3.95 -66.63
N ALA A 2 49.97 -5.27 -66.75
CA ALA A 2 50.23 -6.38 -65.81
C ALA A 2 49.53 -6.13 -64.47
N GLY A 3 48.62 -6.98 -63.96
CA GLY A 3 47.99 -8.25 -64.39
C GLY A 3 46.84 -8.58 -63.41
N THR A 4 46.09 -9.69 -63.37
CA THR A 4 46.08 -10.99 -64.07
C THR A 4 44.64 -11.59 -63.96
N GLN A 5 44.32 -12.69 -64.64
CA GLN A 5 43.00 -13.37 -64.64
C GLN A 5 42.89 -14.53 -63.61
N ALA A 6 41.82 -15.33 -63.72
CA ALA A 6 41.44 -16.57 -62.99
C ALA A 6 40.76 -16.39 -61.61
N LEU A 7 39.57 -16.91 -61.27
CA LEU A 7 38.62 -17.91 -61.83
C LEU A 7 38.93 -19.39 -61.50
N SER A 8 37.90 -20.13 -61.03
CA SER A 8 37.82 -21.60 -60.81
C SER A 8 38.58 -22.15 -59.58
N LEU A 9 38.29 -23.33 -59.00
CA LEU A 9 37.06 -24.10 -58.66
C LEU A 9 37.53 -25.42 -57.99
N VAL A 10 37.03 -25.79 -56.81
CA VAL A 10 37.15 -27.18 -56.28
C VAL A 10 35.90 -27.54 -55.48
N VAL A 11 35.41 -28.78 -55.64
CA VAL A 11 34.27 -29.37 -54.92
C VAL A 11 34.64 -30.81 -54.54
N SER A 12 34.11 -31.32 -53.41
CA SER A 12 34.32 -32.68 -52.86
C SER A 12 35.76 -33.00 -52.37
N SER A 13 35.97 -33.90 -51.41
CA SER A 13 35.05 -34.60 -50.48
C SER A 13 35.83 -35.15 -49.28
N GLY A 14 35.18 -35.42 -48.15
CA GLY A 14 35.80 -36.13 -47.01
C GLY A 14 34.85 -36.36 -45.83
N TYR A 15 34.51 -37.62 -45.56
CA TYR A 15 33.68 -38.02 -44.41
C TYR A 15 34.53 -38.25 -43.15
N THR A 16 34.07 -37.75 -42.00
CA THR A 16 34.14 -38.51 -40.73
C THR A 16 32.96 -38.16 -39.81
N SER A 17 32.36 -39.22 -39.26
CA SER A 17 31.25 -39.19 -38.29
C SER A 17 31.60 -38.47 -36.98
N GLN A 18 30.64 -37.68 -36.45
CA GLN A 18 30.31 -37.76 -35.02
C GLN A 18 28.85 -37.34 -34.74
N ASN A 19 28.15 -38.13 -33.93
CA ASN A 19 26.79 -37.87 -33.47
C ASN A 19 26.80 -37.07 -32.16
N SER A 20 26.09 -35.94 -32.12
CA SER A 20 25.65 -35.30 -30.87
C SER A 20 24.50 -34.32 -31.10
N GLY A 21 23.29 -34.85 -31.29
CA GLY A 21 22.09 -34.02 -31.39
C GLY A 21 21.79 -33.31 -30.06
N VAL A 22 21.71 -31.97 -30.08
CA VAL A 22 21.37 -31.17 -28.90
C VAL A 22 19.87 -31.27 -28.64
N ILE A 23 19.50 -32.17 -27.72
CA ILE A 23 18.12 -32.31 -27.23
C ILE A 23 17.77 -31.06 -26.39
N PRO A 24 16.70 -30.30 -26.71
CA PRO A 24 16.27 -29.21 -25.85
C PRO A 24 15.75 -29.77 -24.51
N PHE A 25 16.29 -29.28 -23.40
CA PHE A 25 16.02 -29.82 -22.06
C PHE A 25 14.61 -29.43 -21.55
N GLN A 26 13.59 -30.15 -22.01
CA GLN A 26 12.23 -30.03 -21.50
C GLN A 26 12.14 -30.58 -20.07
N VAL A 27 11.87 -29.69 -19.10
CA VAL A 27 11.61 -30.08 -17.71
C VAL A 27 10.21 -30.73 -17.62
N PRO A 28 10.07 -31.99 -17.15
CA PRO A 28 8.76 -32.63 -17.05
C PRO A 28 7.87 -31.97 -16.00
N VAL A 29 6.69 -31.51 -16.43
CA VAL A 29 5.66 -30.84 -15.59
C VAL A 29 5.23 -31.68 -14.39
N SER A 30 5.37 -33.01 -14.47
CA SER A 30 5.08 -33.97 -13.40
C SER A 30 5.95 -33.83 -12.13
N ARG A 31 7.07 -33.08 -12.17
CA ARG A 31 7.94 -32.88 -10.99
C ARG A 31 7.50 -31.77 -10.03
N MET A 32 6.81 -30.73 -10.49
CA MET A 32 6.30 -29.66 -9.60
C MET A 32 5.15 -30.15 -8.70
N TYR A 33 4.25 -30.98 -9.24
CA TYR A 33 3.10 -31.53 -8.51
C TYR A 33 3.52 -32.32 -7.24
N ASN A 34 4.66 -33.02 -7.33
CA ASN A 34 5.23 -33.84 -6.25
C ASN A 34 6.04 -33.07 -5.18
N ILE A 35 6.09 -31.74 -5.29
CA ILE A 35 6.62 -30.83 -4.26
C ILE A 35 5.45 -30.21 -3.48
N LEU A 36 4.44 -29.68 -4.18
CA LEU A 36 3.24 -29.09 -3.57
C LEU A 36 2.49 -30.08 -2.66
N ASN A 37 2.22 -31.31 -3.14
CA ASN A 37 1.59 -32.35 -2.31
C ASN A 37 2.39 -32.74 -1.06
N ARG A 38 3.71 -32.47 -1.03
CA ARG A 38 4.58 -32.85 0.09
C ARG A 38 4.52 -31.88 1.27
N TYR A 39 3.98 -30.66 1.06
CA TYR A 39 3.70 -29.71 2.13
C TYR A 39 2.32 -29.95 2.76
N HIS A 40 1.27 -30.14 1.96
CA HIS A 40 -0.10 -30.36 2.45
C HIS A 40 -0.24 -31.56 3.41
N ALA A 41 0.53 -32.63 3.20
CA ALA A 41 0.44 -33.85 3.99
C ALA A 41 0.99 -33.75 5.43
N LYS A 42 1.68 -32.66 5.81
CA LYS A 42 2.53 -32.64 7.02
C LYS A 42 1.99 -31.85 8.23
N GLN A 43 0.82 -31.22 8.12
CA GLN A 43 0.32 -30.30 9.16
C GLN A 43 -0.87 -30.82 9.98
N TRP A 44 -1.43 -32.00 9.67
CA TRP A 44 -2.50 -32.66 10.46
C TRP A 44 -2.02 -33.98 11.07
N SER A 45 -1.23 -33.91 12.15
CA SER A 45 -1.14 -34.99 13.15
C SER A 45 -0.36 -34.60 14.41
N ARG A 46 -1.07 -34.07 15.43
CA ARG A 46 -0.85 -34.35 16.87
C ARG A 46 -1.88 -33.59 17.72
N CYS A 47 -2.38 -34.26 18.77
CA CYS A 47 -3.31 -33.72 19.76
C CYS A 47 -3.00 -34.34 21.13
N CYS A 48 -3.42 -33.69 22.22
CA CYS A 48 -3.15 -34.02 23.64
C CYS A 48 -1.66 -33.86 24.05
N SER A 49 -1.29 -33.58 25.31
CA SER A 49 -2.07 -33.50 26.57
C SER A 49 -1.41 -32.59 27.63
N ARG A 50 -2.20 -32.13 28.63
CA ARG A 50 -1.82 -31.44 29.92
C ARG A 50 -1.18 -30.04 29.80
N GLY A 51 -1.41 -29.09 30.72
CA GLY A 51 -2.42 -29.01 31.81
C GLY A 51 -2.07 -28.00 32.92
N PHE A 52 -3.06 -27.20 33.40
CA PHE A 52 -2.96 -26.11 34.42
C PHE A 52 -2.04 -24.93 34.02
N LEU A 53 -2.33 -23.63 34.21
CA LEU A 53 -3.50 -22.83 34.68
C LEU A 53 -3.41 -21.43 33.96
N THR A 54 -4.04 -20.27 34.27
CA THR A 54 -4.79 -19.75 35.44
C THR A 54 -5.81 -18.63 35.04
N ILE A 55 -6.66 -18.28 36.01
CA ILE A 55 -7.39 -17.00 36.29
C ILE A 55 -6.77 -15.70 35.69
N THR A 56 -7.51 -14.68 35.19
CA THR A 56 -8.95 -14.48 34.81
C THR A 56 -9.09 -13.22 33.94
N SER A 57 -9.90 -13.24 32.86
CA SER A 57 -10.50 -12.01 32.28
C SER A 57 -11.64 -12.26 31.27
N LEU A 58 -11.63 -13.40 30.56
CA LEU A 58 -12.53 -13.66 29.43
C LEU A 58 -13.71 -14.57 29.81
N LYS A 59 -14.84 -13.99 30.22
CA LYS A 59 -16.10 -14.76 30.47
C LYS A 59 -17.40 -14.11 29.98
N LYS A 60 -17.34 -13.00 29.22
CA LYS A 60 -18.53 -12.28 28.72
C LYS A 60 -18.82 -12.49 27.23
N THR A 61 -17.82 -12.84 26.42
CA THR A 61 -17.95 -12.91 24.94
C THR A 61 -18.41 -14.28 24.41
N GLU A 62 -18.17 -15.35 25.15
CA GLU A 62 -18.35 -16.72 24.65
C GLU A 62 -19.81 -17.20 24.66
N LYS A 63 -20.63 -16.69 25.60
CA LYS A 63 -22.04 -17.06 25.78
C LYS A 63 -22.95 -16.62 24.61
N LEU A 64 -22.47 -15.72 23.75
CA LEU A 64 -23.21 -15.30 22.55
C LEU A 64 -23.03 -16.26 21.36
N ARG A 65 -21.96 -17.08 21.36
CA ARG A 65 -21.59 -17.92 20.21
C ARG A 65 -22.14 -19.34 20.25
N THR A 66 -22.52 -19.83 21.43
CA THR A 66 -23.02 -21.21 21.62
C THR A 66 -24.50 -21.39 21.30
N MET A 67 -25.28 -20.31 21.21
CA MET A 67 -26.74 -20.37 21.02
C MET A 67 -27.17 -20.62 19.56
N HIS A 68 -26.27 -20.43 18.59
CA HIS A 68 -26.58 -20.46 17.15
C HIS A 68 -26.35 -21.83 16.47
N CYS A 69 -25.93 -22.87 17.20
CA CYS A 69 -25.52 -24.16 16.62
C CYS A 69 -26.29 -25.38 17.20
N ARG A 70 -27.59 -25.24 17.51
CA ARG A 70 -28.41 -26.32 18.10
C ARG A 70 -29.82 -26.52 17.54
N LEU A 71 -30.20 -25.85 16.45
CA LEU A 71 -31.59 -25.88 15.91
C LEU A 71 -31.72 -26.49 14.50
N LEU A 72 -30.90 -27.49 14.15
CA LEU A 72 -31.06 -28.27 12.91
C LEU A 72 -30.71 -29.76 13.10
N LYS A 73 -31.67 -30.56 13.60
CA LYS A 73 -31.79 -32.00 13.29
C LYS A 73 -33.12 -32.57 13.81
N SER A 74 -33.83 -33.30 12.94
CA SER A 74 -35.07 -34.06 13.21
C SER A 74 -36.31 -33.22 13.58
N ASP A 75 -37.55 -33.58 13.21
CA ASP A 75 -38.07 -34.81 12.55
C ASP A 75 -39.06 -34.52 11.38
N TYR A 76 -39.43 -35.57 10.63
CA TYR A 76 -40.57 -35.60 9.67
C TYR A 76 -41.93 -35.63 10.46
N PHE A 77 -43.15 -35.44 9.92
CA PHE A 77 -43.81 -35.89 8.67
C PHE A 77 -45.09 -35.01 8.40
N PRO A 78 -45.97 -35.27 7.40
CA PRO A 78 -46.11 -34.51 6.14
C PRO A 78 -47.29 -33.50 6.00
N ALA A 79 -47.34 -32.91 4.79
CA ALA A 79 -48.51 -32.57 3.97
C ALA A 79 -49.19 -31.18 4.09
N THR A 80 -49.06 -30.44 2.98
CA THR A 80 -50.04 -29.53 2.35
C THR A 80 -50.80 -28.49 3.19
N ILE A 81 -50.50 -27.21 2.94
CA ILE A 81 -51.43 -26.25 2.32
C ILE A 81 -50.57 -25.20 1.54
N GLU A 82 -51.19 -24.47 0.62
CA GLU A 82 -50.53 -23.54 -0.30
C GLU A 82 -49.99 -22.28 0.39
N ASP A 83 -48.76 -21.86 0.06
CA ASP A 83 -48.27 -20.52 0.37
C ASP A 83 -47.15 -20.11 -0.62
N ASN A 84 -47.51 -20.03 -1.90
CA ASN A 84 -46.55 -19.97 -3.02
C ASN A 84 -46.40 -18.54 -3.61
N VAL A 85 -46.73 -17.49 -2.85
CA VAL A 85 -46.67 -16.09 -3.28
C VAL A 85 -46.10 -15.19 -2.16
N SER A 86 -44.76 -15.09 -2.08
CA SER A 86 -44.02 -14.01 -1.38
C SER A 86 -42.50 -14.24 -1.36
N ARG A 87 -42.06 -15.48 -1.10
CA ARG A 87 -40.66 -15.83 -0.75
C ARG A 87 -39.55 -15.54 -1.77
N ASN A 88 -39.86 -15.08 -2.98
CA ASN A 88 -38.83 -14.80 -3.99
C ASN A 88 -38.19 -13.40 -3.86
N GLU A 89 -38.95 -12.36 -3.48
CA GLU A 89 -38.45 -10.97 -3.51
C GLU A 89 -37.44 -10.68 -2.39
N ASP A 90 -37.70 -11.16 -1.18
CA ASP A 90 -36.76 -11.09 -0.04
C ASP A 90 -35.44 -11.80 -0.35
N ASN A 91 -35.51 -12.96 -1.01
CA ASN A 91 -34.34 -13.79 -1.28
C ASN A 91 -33.47 -13.19 -2.40
N HIS A 92 -34.09 -12.61 -3.44
CA HIS A 92 -33.38 -11.86 -4.48
C HIS A 92 -32.74 -10.56 -3.96
N SER A 93 -33.44 -9.80 -3.13
CA SER A 93 -32.90 -8.55 -2.57
C SER A 93 -31.75 -8.82 -1.59
N ALA A 94 -31.87 -9.79 -0.68
CA ALA A 94 -30.78 -10.21 0.20
C ALA A 94 -29.54 -10.71 -0.56
N SER A 95 -29.75 -11.44 -1.67
CA SER A 95 -28.68 -11.89 -2.57
C SER A 95 -27.97 -10.71 -3.24
N PHE A 96 -28.70 -9.73 -3.78
CA PHE A 96 -28.13 -8.52 -4.37
C PHE A 96 -27.31 -7.70 -3.36
N TRP A 97 -27.84 -7.45 -2.17
CA TRP A 97 -27.11 -6.71 -1.13
C TRP A 97 -25.83 -7.44 -0.70
N THR A 98 -25.86 -8.77 -0.58
CA THR A 98 -24.68 -9.59 -0.26
C THR A 98 -23.63 -9.52 -1.37
N TRP A 99 -24.04 -9.62 -2.64
CA TRP A 99 -23.15 -9.43 -3.78
C TRP A 99 -22.53 -8.03 -3.80
N LEU A 100 -23.32 -6.98 -3.59
CA LEU A 100 -22.88 -5.60 -3.60
C LEU A 100 -21.88 -5.31 -2.48
N LEU A 101 -22.18 -5.76 -1.25
CA LEU A 101 -21.28 -5.62 -0.10
C LEU A 101 -19.94 -6.33 -0.32
N ASN A 102 -19.95 -7.53 -0.91
CA ASN A 102 -18.72 -8.24 -1.29
C ASN A 102 -17.92 -7.45 -2.34
N ARG A 103 -18.57 -6.91 -3.39
CA ARG A 103 -17.89 -6.07 -4.40
C ARG A 103 -17.35 -4.75 -3.84
N LEU A 104 -18.03 -4.13 -2.89
CA LEU A 104 -17.54 -2.94 -2.17
C LEU A 104 -16.36 -3.28 -1.24
N ASN A 105 -16.39 -4.42 -0.55
CA ASN A 105 -15.27 -4.90 0.27
C ASN A 105 -14.03 -5.22 -0.60
N ALA A 106 -14.22 -5.87 -1.75
CA ALA A 106 -13.16 -6.11 -2.72
C ALA A 106 -12.56 -4.77 -3.20
N PHE A 107 -13.39 -3.80 -3.60
CA PHE A 107 -12.91 -2.48 -4.01
C PHE A 107 -12.17 -1.74 -2.88
N TYR A 108 -12.67 -1.84 -1.64
CA TYR A 108 -12.00 -1.31 -0.45
C TYR A 108 -10.61 -1.93 -0.28
N LEU A 109 -10.46 -3.25 -0.34
CA LEU A 109 -9.16 -3.93 -0.28
C LEU A 109 -8.23 -3.54 -1.44
N PHE A 110 -8.75 -3.50 -2.68
CA PHE A 110 -8.03 -3.05 -3.88
C PHE A 110 -7.47 -1.63 -3.72
N SER A 111 -8.22 -0.72 -3.09
CA SER A 111 -7.79 0.67 -2.84
C SER A 111 -6.62 0.79 -1.83
N ARG A 112 -6.22 -0.32 -1.16
CA ARG A 112 -5.25 -0.36 -0.06
C ARG A 112 -5.54 0.73 1.00
N PRO A 113 -6.55 0.52 1.88
CA PRO A 113 -7.20 1.58 2.66
C PRO A 113 -6.27 2.47 3.50
N HIS A 114 -5.17 1.94 4.00
CA HIS A 114 -4.17 2.72 4.75
C HIS A 114 -3.55 3.84 3.91
N THR A 115 -3.30 3.59 2.62
CA THR A 115 -2.79 4.60 1.69
C THR A 115 -3.82 5.68 1.39
N ILE A 116 -5.11 5.34 1.35
CA ILE A 116 -6.24 6.25 1.11
C ILE A 116 -6.44 7.17 2.31
N ILE A 117 -6.47 6.60 3.53
CA ILE A 117 -6.53 7.38 4.78
C ILE A 117 -5.32 8.32 4.86
N GLY A 118 -4.12 7.83 4.55
CA GLY A 118 -2.91 8.66 4.47
C GLY A 118 -2.98 9.78 3.44
N THR A 119 -3.65 9.57 2.29
CA THR A 119 -3.92 10.64 1.31
C THR A 119 -4.91 11.66 1.86
N VAL A 120 -6.04 11.22 2.43
CA VAL A 120 -7.09 12.10 2.94
C VAL A 120 -6.59 12.97 4.08
N VAL A 121 -5.98 12.36 5.11
CA VAL A 121 -5.48 13.07 6.28
C VAL A 121 -4.28 13.96 5.90
N GLY A 122 -3.40 13.50 4.99
CA GLY A 122 -2.27 14.29 4.49
C GLY A 122 -2.68 15.54 3.73
N ILE A 123 -3.49 15.40 2.67
CA ILE A 123 -4.00 16.54 1.89
C ILE A 123 -4.78 17.51 2.79
N THR A 124 -5.61 17.01 3.70
CA THR A 124 -6.39 17.84 4.63
C THR A 124 -5.48 18.64 5.56
N SER A 125 -4.50 17.99 6.19
CA SER A 125 -3.53 18.64 7.10
C SER A 125 -2.73 19.74 6.40
N VAL A 126 -2.16 19.44 5.24
CA VAL A 126 -1.41 20.40 4.42
C VAL A 126 -2.29 21.57 4.01
N SER A 127 -3.56 21.31 3.68
CA SER A 127 -4.55 22.34 3.32
C SER A 127 -4.88 23.30 4.46
N LEU A 128 -4.65 22.93 5.73
CA LEU A 128 -4.83 23.82 6.88
C LEU A 128 -3.62 24.76 7.11
N LEU A 129 -2.44 24.49 6.53
CA LEU A 129 -1.23 25.29 6.75
C LEU A 129 -1.29 26.74 6.21
N PRO A 130 -1.99 27.06 5.09
CA PRO A 130 -2.21 28.44 4.62
C PRO A 130 -3.14 29.29 5.51
N ILE A 131 -3.82 28.69 6.50
CA ILE A 131 -4.87 29.35 7.28
C ILE A 131 -4.27 30.34 8.29
N LYS A 132 -4.70 31.60 8.16
CA LYS A 132 -4.32 32.74 8.99
C LYS A 132 -5.40 33.12 10.01
N THR A 133 -6.68 33.02 9.64
CA THR A 133 -7.81 33.39 10.51
C THR A 133 -8.96 32.38 10.36
N ILE A 134 -9.92 32.39 11.29
CA ILE A 134 -11.12 31.53 11.22
C ILE A 134 -11.96 31.85 9.98
N ALA A 135 -11.92 33.09 9.46
CA ALA A 135 -12.62 33.47 8.24
C ALA A 135 -12.08 32.79 6.96
N ASP A 136 -10.86 32.22 7.01
CA ASP A 136 -10.33 31.41 5.91
C ASP A 136 -11.06 30.05 5.78
N LEU A 137 -11.77 29.56 6.81
CA LEU A 137 -12.56 28.31 6.79
C LEU A 137 -13.92 28.46 6.07
N SER A 138 -13.91 29.24 4.99
CA SER A 138 -15.08 29.62 4.18
C SER A 138 -15.50 28.50 3.20
N PRO A 139 -16.67 28.60 2.55
CA PRO A 139 -17.08 27.64 1.52
C PRO A 139 -16.09 27.49 0.37
N THR A 140 -15.32 28.53 0.02
CA THR A 140 -14.28 28.43 -1.02
C THR A 140 -13.12 27.55 -0.59
N PHE A 141 -12.71 27.61 0.68
CA PHE A 141 -11.72 26.68 1.25
C PHE A 141 -12.20 25.23 1.17
N TRP A 142 -13.42 24.94 1.65
CA TRP A 142 -13.96 23.57 1.63
C TRP A 142 -14.11 23.02 0.20
N MET A 143 -14.57 23.84 -0.74
CA MET A 143 -14.60 23.46 -2.17
C MET A 143 -13.20 23.26 -2.76
N GLY A 144 -12.21 24.05 -2.35
CA GLY A 144 -10.80 23.85 -2.72
C GLY A 144 -10.24 22.53 -2.19
N LEU A 145 -10.46 22.23 -0.91
CA LEU A 145 -10.07 20.96 -0.28
C LEU A 145 -10.72 19.76 -0.99
N LEU A 146 -12.00 19.84 -1.36
CA LEU A 146 -12.66 18.79 -2.15
C LEU A 146 -12.09 18.64 -3.57
N LYS A 147 -11.78 19.76 -4.24
CA LYS A 147 -11.09 19.77 -5.55
C LYS A 147 -9.70 19.14 -5.48
N ALA A 148 -9.00 19.23 -4.35
CA ALA A 148 -7.75 18.52 -4.09
C ALA A 148 -7.96 17.03 -3.78
N LEU A 149 -8.85 16.72 -2.83
CA LEU A 149 -9.02 15.38 -2.28
C LEU A 149 -9.50 14.37 -3.33
N ILE A 150 -10.57 14.67 -4.08
CA ILE A 150 -11.23 13.69 -4.95
C ILE A 150 -10.27 13.17 -6.05
N PRO A 151 -9.62 14.01 -6.89
CA PRO A 151 -8.66 13.52 -7.86
C PRO A 151 -7.39 12.93 -7.21
N GLY A 152 -6.98 13.39 -6.03
CA GLY A 152 -5.85 12.81 -5.28
C GLY A 152 -6.13 11.38 -4.78
N ILE A 153 -7.35 11.10 -4.33
CA ILE A 153 -7.82 9.76 -3.96
C ILE A 153 -7.88 8.86 -5.21
N LEU A 154 -8.45 9.35 -6.30
CA LEU A 154 -8.52 8.62 -7.58
C LEU A 154 -7.11 8.29 -8.12
N MET A 155 -6.17 9.23 -8.05
CA MET A 155 -4.78 8.99 -8.45
C MET A 155 -4.08 7.98 -7.53
N ASN A 156 -4.38 7.96 -6.23
CA ASN A 156 -3.87 6.92 -5.34
C ASN A 156 -4.44 5.53 -5.68
N ILE A 157 -5.73 5.43 -6.01
CA ILE A 157 -6.36 4.18 -6.50
C ILE A 157 -5.68 3.69 -7.78
N TYR A 158 -5.36 4.60 -8.71
CA TYR A 158 -4.54 4.28 -9.87
C TYR A 158 -3.16 3.73 -9.46
N VAL A 159 -2.40 4.42 -8.61
CA VAL A 159 -1.03 4.01 -8.23
C VAL A 159 -1.01 2.63 -7.56
N VAL A 160 -1.91 2.36 -6.61
CA VAL A 160 -1.97 1.04 -5.95
C VAL A 160 -2.58 -0.04 -6.85
N GLY A 161 -3.44 0.35 -7.78
CA GLY A 161 -4.05 -0.55 -8.76
C GLY A 161 -3.05 -1.04 -9.82
N VAL A 162 -2.28 -0.13 -10.43
CA VAL A 162 -1.19 -0.50 -11.36
C VAL A 162 -0.18 -1.40 -10.64
N ASN A 163 0.17 -1.09 -9.39
CA ASN A 163 1.06 -1.94 -8.62
C ASN A 163 0.52 -3.38 -8.51
N GLN A 164 -0.75 -3.58 -8.15
CA GLN A 164 -1.37 -4.91 -8.08
C GLN A 164 -1.48 -5.60 -9.45
N LEU A 165 -1.71 -4.86 -10.55
CA LEU A 165 -1.78 -5.44 -11.90
C LEU A 165 -0.45 -6.08 -12.35
N PHE A 166 0.70 -5.51 -11.96
CA PHE A 166 2.01 -6.03 -12.34
C PHE A 166 2.65 -6.94 -11.27
N ASP A 167 2.19 -6.89 -10.02
CA ASP A 167 2.69 -7.71 -8.91
C ASP A 167 1.79 -8.91 -8.54
N VAL A 168 0.80 -9.31 -9.37
CA VAL A 168 -0.20 -10.38 -9.03
C VAL A 168 0.42 -11.62 -8.39
N ASP A 169 1.49 -12.19 -8.96
CA ASP A 169 2.12 -13.41 -8.44
C ASP A 169 3.02 -13.17 -7.21
N ILE A 170 3.53 -11.94 -7.03
CA ILE A 170 4.27 -11.52 -5.82
C ILE A 170 3.29 -11.32 -4.66
N ASP A 171 2.16 -10.64 -4.91
CA ASP A 171 1.11 -10.42 -3.91
C ASP A 171 0.36 -11.72 -3.57
N LYS A 172 0.42 -12.80 -4.37
CA LYS A 172 0.00 -14.15 -3.92
C LYS A 172 0.84 -14.68 -2.76
N VAL A 173 2.15 -14.40 -2.73
CA VAL A 173 3.06 -14.80 -1.64
C VAL A 173 2.96 -13.82 -0.46
N ASN A 174 2.89 -12.53 -0.76
CA ASN A 174 3.02 -11.48 0.24
C ASN A 174 1.69 -10.98 0.83
N LYS A 175 0.64 -10.90 0.01
CA LYS A 175 -0.65 -10.26 0.34
C LYS A 175 -1.84 -11.03 -0.27
N PRO A 176 -1.98 -12.36 -0.04
CA PRO A 176 -2.91 -13.23 -0.78
C PRO A 176 -4.38 -12.82 -0.72
N ASN A 177 -4.76 -11.97 0.23
CA ASN A 177 -6.12 -11.44 0.40
C ASN A 177 -6.43 -10.23 -0.51
N LEU A 178 -5.49 -9.74 -1.34
CA LEU A 178 -5.77 -8.66 -2.29
C LEU A 178 -6.57 -9.17 -3.50
N PRO A 179 -7.58 -8.44 -4.02
CA PRO A 179 -8.56 -9.00 -4.95
C PRO A 179 -8.02 -9.58 -6.26
N LEU A 180 -6.89 -9.07 -6.77
CA LEU A 180 -6.25 -9.63 -7.96
C LEU A 180 -5.35 -10.84 -7.66
N ALA A 181 -4.82 -10.94 -6.44
CA ALA A 181 -4.03 -12.09 -5.99
C ALA A 181 -4.94 -13.26 -5.57
N SER A 182 -6.08 -12.97 -4.93
CA SER A 182 -7.11 -13.95 -4.54
C SER A 182 -7.99 -14.43 -5.70
N GLY A 183 -8.02 -13.70 -6.82
CA GLY A 183 -8.90 -13.95 -7.96
C GLY A 183 -10.35 -13.44 -7.78
N GLU A 184 -10.64 -12.72 -6.70
CA GLU A 184 -11.96 -12.08 -6.48
C GLU A 184 -12.28 -11.04 -7.56
N PHE A 185 -11.27 -10.32 -8.05
CA PHE A 185 -11.34 -9.47 -9.24
C PHE A 185 -10.62 -10.12 -10.42
N SER A 186 -11.21 -9.99 -11.61
CA SER A 186 -10.53 -10.36 -12.86
C SER A 186 -9.48 -9.32 -13.23
N MET A 187 -8.48 -9.70 -14.05
CA MET A 187 -7.51 -8.77 -14.62
C MET A 187 -8.19 -7.61 -15.37
N GLY A 188 -9.25 -7.90 -16.14
CA GLY A 188 -10.04 -6.87 -16.83
C GLY A 188 -10.74 -5.89 -15.87
N THR A 189 -11.23 -6.39 -14.73
CA THR A 189 -11.79 -5.53 -13.66
C THR A 189 -10.71 -4.62 -13.08
N GLY A 190 -9.52 -5.14 -12.78
CA GLY A 190 -8.40 -4.33 -12.28
C GLY A 190 -7.95 -3.26 -13.27
N VAL A 191 -7.81 -3.61 -14.55
CA VAL A 191 -7.47 -2.67 -15.64
C VAL A 191 -8.54 -1.59 -15.77
N ALA A 192 -9.82 -1.94 -15.76
CA ALA A 192 -10.92 -0.97 -15.84
C ALA A 192 -10.88 0.03 -14.67
N LEU A 193 -10.69 -0.45 -13.43
CA LEU A 193 -10.59 0.42 -12.25
C LEU A 193 -9.39 1.38 -12.33
N VAL A 194 -8.23 0.90 -12.81
CA VAL A 194 -7.02 1.69 -13.01
C VAL A 194 -7.19 2.76 -14.10
N VAL A 195 -7.74 2.38 -15.26
CA VAL A 195 -7.96 3.31 -16.37
C VAL A 195 -9.01 4.36 -15.99
N LEU A 196 -10.16 3.96 -15.44
CA LEU A 196 -11.21 4.89 -15.04
C LEU A 196 -10.75 5.86 -13.93
N SER A 197 -10.05 5.37 -12.91
CA SER A 197 -9.56 6.24 -11.83
C SER A 197 -8.51 7.26 -12.31
N SER A 198 -7.59 6.88 -13.20
CA SER A 198 -6.65 7.85 -13.80
C SER A 198 -7.33 8.86 -14.72
N LEU A 199 -8.24 8.42 -15.60
CA LEU A 199 -8.98 9.32 -16.49
C LEU A 199 -9.85 10.31 -15.71
N MET A 200 -10.60 9.85 -14.70
CA MET A 200 -11.41 10.73 -13.85
C MET A 200 -10.55 11.70 -13.03
N SER A 201 -9.40 11.23 -12.51
CA SER A 201 -8.45 12.08 -11.79
C SER A 201 -7.90 13.21 -12.66
N PHE A 202 -7.41 12.90 -13.87
CA PHE A 202 -6.91 13.91 -14.80
C PHE A 202 -8.01 14.84 -15.32
N ALA A 203 -9.19 14.31 -15.67
CA ALA A 203 -10.32 15.11 -16.11
C ALA A 203 -10.70 16.17 -15.05
N MET A 204 -10.82 15.76 -13.78
CA MET A 204 -11.02 16.68 -12.65
C MET A 204 -9.85 17.66 -12.51
N GLY A 205 -8.60 17.20 -12.60
CA GLY A 205 -7.41 18.06 -12.53
C GLY A 205 -7.44 19.19 -13.58
N PHE A 206 -7.73 18.87 -14.83
CA PHE A 206 -7.85 19.84 -15.92
C PHE A 206 -9.08 20.75 -15.76
N MET A 207 -10.25 20.19 -15.41
CA MET A 207 -11.48 20.97 -15.13
C MET A 207 -11.28 21.95 -13.96
N PHE A 208 -10.45 21.61 -12.98
CA PHE A 208 -10.13 22.46 -11.83
C PHE A 208 -8.98 23.44 -12.08
N GLN A 209 -8.35 23.43 -13.27
CA GLN A 209 -7.44 24.49 -13.76
C GLN A 209 -6.36 24.95 -12.76
N SER A 210 -5.90 24.07 -11.87
CA SER A 210 -4.94 24.37 -10.82
C SER A 210 -3.59 23.76 -11.17
N PRO A 211 -2.57 24.57 -11.56
CA PRO A 211 -1.28 24.02 -11.99
C PRO A 211 -0.57 23.18 -10.92
N PRO A 212 -0.58 23.53 -9.61
CA PRO A 212 -0.02 22.66 -8.57
C PRO A 212 -0.74 21.31 -8.47
N LEU A 213 -2.07 21.30 -8.60
CA LEU A 213 -2.86 20.07 -8.57
C LEU A 213 -2.55 19.19 -9.78
N ILE A 214 -2.61 19.73 -11.00
CA ILE A 214 -2.30 19.00 -12.25
C ILE A 214 -0.87 18.43 -12.18
N SER A 215 0.09 19.21 -11.67
CA SER A 215 1.47 18.75 -11.46
C SER A 215 1.55 17.59 -10.46
N ALA A 216 0.81 17.65 -9.35
CA ALA A 216 0.77 16.57 -8.36
C ALA A 216 0.22 15.26 -8.94
N LEU A 217 -0.85 15.35 -9.73
CA LEU A 217 -1.47 14.21 -10.41
C LEU A 217 -0.53 13.62 -11.46
N LEU A 218 0.10 14.46 -12.30
CA LEU A 218 1.03 14.04 -13.34
C LEU A 218 2.28 13.35 -12.76
N ILE A 219 2.90 13.95 -11.74
CA ILE A 219 4.09 13.35 -11.08
C ILE A 219 3.71 12.02 -10.41
N SER A 220 2.55 11.94 -9.76
CA SER A 220 2.07 10.69 -9.14
C SER A 220 1.79 9.60 -10.17
N PHE A 221 1.20 9.96 -11.32
CA PHE A 221 0.95 9.04 -12.43
C PHE A 221 2.25 8.49 -13.03
N LEU A 222 3.20 9.37 -13.34
CA LEU A 222 4.48 9.02 -13.96
C LEU A 222 5.35 8.16 -13.01
N LEU A 223 5.46 8.53 -11.73
CA LEU A 223 6.23 7.75 -10.76
C LEU A 223 5.52 6.43 -10.38
N GLY A 224 4.19 6.39 -10.34
CA GLY A 224 3.43 5.15 -10.15
C GLY A 224 3.57 4.17 -11.31
N SER A 225 3.56 4.70 -12.56
CA SER A 225 3.90 3.96 -13.78
C SER A 225 5.33 3.42 -13.71
N ALA A 226 6.32 4.29 -13.52
CA ALA A 226 7.74 3.92 -13.55
C ALA A 226 8.12 2.95 -12.42
N TYR A 227 7.49 3.06 -11.24
CA TYR A 227 7.64 2.10 -10.14
C TYR A 227 7.15 0.69 -10.53
N SER A 228 6.01 0.59 -11.22
CA SER A 228 5.23 -0.66 -11.31
C SER A 228 5.34 -1.41 -12.65
N ILE A 229 5.29 -0.70 -13.77
CA ILE A 229 5.06 -1.27 -15.11
C ILE A 229 6.30 -2.04 -15.59
N ASP A 230 6.13 -3.29 -16.02
CA ASP A 230 7.23 -4.13 -16.50
C ASP A 230 7.56 -3.89 -17.99
N LEU A 231 8.24 -2.77 -18.24
CA LEU A 231 8.80 -2.40 -19.54
C LEU A 231 10.26 -1.93 -19.38
N PRO A 232 11.06 -1.92 -20.45
CA PRO A 232 12.40 -1.34 -20.43
C PRO A 232 12.41 0.09 -19.86
N LEU A 233 13.43 0.40 -19.07
CA LEU A 233 13.59 1.65 -18.30
C LEU A 233 12.53 1.92 -17.20
N LEU A 234 11.52 1.06 -17.03
CA LEU A 234 10.52 1.14 -15.95
C LEU A 234 10.77 0.05 -14.87
N ARG A 235 9.70 -0.42 -14.20
CA ARG A 235 9.68 -1.30 -13.01
C ARG A 235 10.75 -0.96 -11.95
N TRP A 236 10.89 0.33 -11.64
CA TRP A 236 11.87 0.86 -10.68
C TRP A 236 11.77 0.23 -9.29
N LYS A 237 10.66 -0.44 -8.93
CA LYS A 237 10.57 -1.25 -7.70
C LYS A 237 11.64 -2.35 -7.58
N ARG A 238 12.28 -2.77 -8.69
CA ARG A 238 13.41 -3.73 -8.68
C ARG A 238 14.68 -3.15 -8.04
N ASN A 239 14.81 -1.83 -7.94
CA ASN A 239 15.94 -1.14 -7.33
C ASN A 239 15.46 -0.39 -6.07
N ALA A 240 15.95 -0.77 -4.89
CA ALA A 240 15.48 -0.22 -3.62
C ALA A 240 15.64 1.31 -3.47
N PHE A 241 16.66 1.91 -4.09
CA PHE A 241 16.86 3.36 -4.05
C PHE A 241 15.81 4.08 -4.91
N LEU A 242 15.58 3.63 -6.15
CA LEU A 242 14.55 4.22 -7.02
C LEU A 242 13.14 3.98 -6.45
N ALA A 243 12.90 2.80 -5.87
CA ALA A 243 11.67 2.47 -5.16
C ALA A 243 11.38 3.46 -4.01
N ALA A 244 12.38 3.72 -3.16
CA ALA A 244 12.28 4.69 -2.07
C ALA A 244 12.09 6.12 -2.59
N MET A 245 12.81 6.52 -3.64
CA MET A 245 12.71 7.86 -4.24
C MET A 245 11.33 8.13 -4.84
N CYS A 246 10.71 7.18 -5.56
CA CYS A 246 9.32 7.33 -6.02
C CYS A 246 8.36 7.61 -4.86
N ILE A 247 8.45 6.83 -3.79
CA ILE A 247 7.54 6.92 -2.65
C ILE A 247 7.76 8.23 -1.88
N LEU A 248 9.03 8.62 -1.65
CA LEU A 248 9.41 9.88 -1.02
C LEU A 248 8.94 11.09 -1.85
N THR A 249 9.20 11.12 -3.15
CA THR A 249 8.76 12.23 -4.02
C THR A 249 7.24 12.38 -4.01
N VAL A 250 6.47 11.30 -4.14
CA VAL A 250 5.00 11.39 -4.13
C VAL A 250 4.47 11.74 -2.74
N ARG A 251 4.85 11.02 -1.69
CA ARG A 251 4.20 11.11 -0.36
C ARG A 251 4.78 12.18 0.58
N ALA A 252 6.03 12.59 0.41
CA ALA A 252 6.69 13.58 1.26
C ALA A 252 6.95 14.94 0.58
N ILE A 253 7.11 14.99 -0.74
CA ILE A 253 7.37 16.25 -1.47
C ILE A 253 6.09 16.74 -2.15
N VAL A 254 5.49 15.93 -3.02
CA VAL A 254 4.30 16.33 -3.79
C VAL A 254 3.10 16.57 -2.88
N VAL A 255 2.79 15.68 -1.93
CA VAL A 255 1.67 15.89 -0.99
C VAL A 255 1.83 17.19 -0.18
N GLN A 256 3.06 17.50 0.26
CA GLN A 256 3.33 18.62 1.16
C GLN A 256 3.39 19.96 0.43
N LEU A 257 4.04 20.03 -0.74
CA LEU A 257 4.25 21.28 -1.47
C LEU A 257 3.11 21.60 -2.43
N ALA A 258 2.60 20.63 -3.18
CA ALA A 258 1.68 20.90 -4.29
C ALA A 258 0.25 21.20 -3.80
N PHE A 259 -0.23 20.50 -2.77
CA PHE A 259 -1.54 20.81 -2.18
C PHE A 259 -1.50 22.06 -1.29
N PHE A 260 -0.37 22.37 -0.64
CA PHE A 260 -0.16 23.67 0.00
C PHE A 260 -0.26 24.79 -1.04
N ALA A 261 0.48 24.68 -2.15
CA ALA A 261 0.46 25.66 -3.23
C ALA A 261 -0.94 25.80 -3.87
N HIS A 262 -1.70 24.71 -4.02
CA HIS A 262 -3.09 24.76 -4.46
C HIS A 262 -3.96 25.63 -3.53
N ILE A 263 -3.96 25.38 -2.23
CA ILE A 263 -4.78 26.16 -1.29
C ILE A 263 -4.28 27.60 -1.17
N GLN A 264 -2.97 27.80 -0.99
CA GLN A 264 -2.34 29.11 -0.86
C GLN A 264 -2.57 29.99 -2.11
N GLN A 265 -2.18 29.52 -3.29
CA GLN A 265 -2.19 30.33 -4.51
C GLN A 265 -3.55 30.33 -5.22
N TYR A 266 -4.13 29.15 -5.45
CA TYR A 266 -5.30 29.01 -6.31
C TYR A 266 -6.63 29.20 -5.55
N VAL A 267 -6.73 28.72 -4.31
CA VAL A 267 -7.97 28.86 -3.52
C VAL A 267 -8.03 30.20 -2.76
N PHE A 268 -6.91 30.66 -2.20
CA PHE A 268 -6.85 31.93 -1.45
C PHE A 268 -6.24 33.12 -2.21
N GLY A 269 -5.71 32.94 -3.43
CA GLY A 269 -5.10 34.03 -4.21
C GLY A 269 -3.80 34.59 -3.62
N ARG A 270 -3.13 33.88 -2.70
CA ARG A 270 -1.99 34.37 -1.94
C ARG A 270 -0.65 34.04 -2.63
N PRO A 271 0.39 34.87 -2.52
CA PRO A 271 1.72 34.56 -3.07
C PRO A 271 2.31 33.24 -2.56
N ALA A 272 3.11 32.58 -3.40
CA ALA A 272 3.75 31.28 -3.14
C ALA A 272 4.90 31.38 -2.11
N VAL A 273 4.59 31.71 -0.86
CA VAL A 273 5.56 31.78 0.24
C VAL A 273 5.54 30.46 1.01
N LEU A 274 6.64 29.71 0.94
CA LEU A 274 6.84 28.53 1.78
C LEU A 274 7.00 28.95 3.24
N THR A 275 6.07 28.53 4.10
CA THR A 275 6.13 28.81 5.54
C THR A 275 7.09 27.85 6.24
N LYS A 276 7.58 28.24 7.43
CA LYS A 276 8.35 27.34 8.32
C LYS A 276 7.58 26.05 8.62
N SER A 277 6.26 26.12 8.76
CA SER A 277 5.39 24.97 9.02
C SER A 277 5.32 23.99 7.84
N VAL A 278 5.27 24.47 6.59
CA VAL A 278 5.33 23.61 5.39
C VAL A 278 6.72 23.00 5.22
N LEU A 279 7.78 23.78 5.45
CA LEU A 279 9.16 23.27 5.38
C LEU A 279 9.40 22.17 6.41
N PHE A 280 8.98 22.40 7.66
CA PHE A 280 8.99 21.36 8.71
C PHE A 280 8.19 20.13 8.28
N ALA A 281 6.93 20.32 7.84
CA ALA A 281 6.06 19.23 7.43
C ALA A 281 6.61 18.44 6.24
N THR A 282 7.37 19.07 5.34
CA THR A 282 8.06 18.43 4.21
C THR A 282 9.23 17.58 4.70
N VAL A 283 10.16 18.18 5.45
CA VAL A 283 11.36 17.49 5.97
C VAL A 283 10.98 16.34 6.90
N PHE A 284 10.04 16.55 7.81
CA PHE A 284 9.57 15.53 8.76
C PHE A 284 8.86 14.37 8.04
N MET A 285 8.03 14.66 7.04
CA MET A 285 7.39 13.60 6.24
C MET A 285 8.37 12.87 5.31
N CYS A 286 9.53 13.44 4.96
CA CYS A 286 10.59 12.68 4.28
C CYS A 286 11.11 11.52 5.14
N PHE A 287 11.36 11.74 6.44
CA PHE A 287 11.75 10.66 7.37
C PHE A 287 10.66 9.59 7.48
N PHE A 288 9.42 10.01 7.75
CA PHE A 288 8.28 9.10 7.86
C PHE A 288 8.04 8.28 6.59
N THR A 289 8.17 8.92 5.42
CA THR A 289 7.93 8.29 4.13
C THR A 289 9.07 7.36 3.72
N ALA A 290 10.32 7.71 4.00
CA ALA A 290 11.45 6.81 3.85
C ALA A 290 11.28 5.56 4.73
N VAL A 291 10.82 5.74 5.98
CA VAL A 291 10.49 4.62 6.86
C VAL A 291 9.34 3.79 6.30
N ILE A 292 8.23 4.37 5.84
CA ILE A 292 7.13 3.60 5.20
C ILE A 292 7.65 2.82 3.96
N ALA A 293 8.52 3.43 3.15
CA ALA A 293 9.10 2.81 1.96
C ALA A 293 10.02 1.61 2.28
N LEU A 294 10.75 1.66 3.40
CA LEU A 294 11.57 0.55 3.91
C LEU A 294 10.75 -0.51 4.64
N PHE A 295 9.79 -0.08 5.48
CA PHE A 295 9.05 -0.97 6.38
C PHE A 295 8.07 -1.87 5.64
N LYS A 296 7.52 -1.41 4.50
CA LYS A 296 6.68 -2.27 3.63
C LYS A 296 7.42 -3.51 3.13
N ASP A 297 8.74 -3.42 2.94
CA ASP A 297 9.57 -4.49 2.38
C ASP A 297 9.95 -5.54 3.43
N ILE A 298 9.71 -5.29 4.72
CA ILE A 298 9.99 -6.25 5.80
C ILE A 298 9.01 -7.44 5.72
N PRO A 299 7.67 -7.27 5.73
CA PRO A 299 6.74 -8.39 5.51
C PRO A 299 6.73 -8.88 4.05
N ASP A 300 7.14 -8.06 3.07
CA ASP A 300 7.16 -8.45 1.65
C ASP A 300 8.43 -9.24 1.25
N VAL A 301 9.38 -9.45 2.17
CA VAL A 301 10.72 -9.99 1.87
C VAL A 301 10.75 -11.34 1.15
N ASP A 302 9.77 -12.23 1.42
CA ASP A 302 9.71 -13.56 0.82
C ASP A 302 9.39 -13.47 -0.68
N GLY A 303 8.28 -12.81 -1.03
CA GLY A 303 7.87 -12.60 -2.42
C GLY A 303 8.77 -11.61 -3.17
N ASP A 304 9.47 -10.71 -2.48
CA ASP A 304 10.53 -9.91 -3.13
C ASP A 304 11.69 -10.82 -3.57
N LYS A 305 12.18 -11.66 -2.66
CA LYS A 305 13.30 -12.59 -2.91
C LYS A 305 12.97 -13.59 -4.01
N ASP A 306 11.80 -14.24 -3.95
CA ASP A 306 11.40 -15.27 -4.91
C ASP A 306 11.24 -14.72 -6.34
N PHE A 307 10.93 -13.43 -6.49
CA PHE A 307 10.80 -12.74 -7.78
C PHE A 307 12.00 -11.82 -8.11
N GLY A 308 13.13 -11.99 -7.41
CA GLY A 308 14.40 -11.33 -7.72
C GLY A 308 14.50 -9.83 -7.38
N ILE A 309 13.57 -9.29 -6.61
CA ILE A 309 13.56 -7.88 -6.18
C ILE A 309 14.61 -7.70 -5.07
N GLN A 310 15.58 -6.82 -5.32
CA GLN A 310 16.64 -6.49 -4.36
C GLN A 310 16.21 -5.33 -3.45
N SER A 311 15.22 -5.57 -2.59
CA SER A 311 14.80 -4.62 -1.55
C SER A 311 15.75 -4.62 -0.35
N PHE A 312 15.76 -3.55 0.45
CA PHE A 312 16.68 -3.43 1.60
C PHE A 312 16.50 -4.58 2.61
N SER A 313 15.28 -5.10 2.78
CA SER A 313 15.01 -6.25 3.66
C SER A 313 15.63 -7.55 3.15
N VAL A 314 15.69 -7.75 1.84
CA VAL A 314 16.39 -8.88 1.20
C VAL A 314 17.91 -8.72 1.33
N SER A 315 18.45 -7.51 1.08
CA SER A 315 19.89 -7.28 1.05
C SER A 315 20.57 -7.13 2.43
N LEU A 316 19.89 -6.52 3.42
CA LEU A 316 20.46 -6.25 4.75
C LEU A 316 19.90 -7.14 5.86
N GLY A 317 18.74 -7.77 5.64
CA GLY A 317 18.00 -8.57 6.61
C GLY A 317 16.94 -7.77 7.38
N GLN A 318 15.77 -8.39 7.57
CA GLN A 318 14.58 -7.80 8.20
C GLN A 318 14.86 -7.04 9.50
N GLU A 319 15.62 -7.63 10.43
CA GLU A 319 15.91 -7.03 11.74
C GLU A 319 16.73 -5.74 11.65
N ARG A 320 17.71 -5.68 10.75
CA ARG A 320 18.52 -4.47 10.56
C ARG A 320 17.69 -3.33 9.98
N VAL A 321 16.81 -3.63 9.02
CA VAL A 321 15.89 -2.65 8.43
C VAL A 321 14.82 -2.21 9.43
N PHE A 322 14.31 -3.13 10.26
CA PHE A 322 13.40 -2.80 11.36
C PHE A 322 14.03 -1.78 12.31
N TRP A 323 15.20 -2.06 12.89
CA TRP A 323 15.82 -1.16 13.85
C TRP A 323 16.32 0.14 13.22
N LEU A 324 16.77 0.13 11.95
CA LEU A 324 17.03 1.34 11.17
C LEU A 324 15.78 2.23 11.11
N CYS A 325 14.62 1.66 10.77
CA CYS A 325 13.35 2.39 10.73
C CYS A 325 12.92 2.96 12.08
N ILE A 326 13.06 2.19 13.17
CA ILE A 326 12.77 2.68 14.53
C ILE A 326 13.67 3.87 14.88
N ASN A 327 14.98 3.75 14.64
CA ASN A 327 15.94 4.82 14.93
C ASN A 327 15.71 6.07 14.07
N LEU A 328 15.33 5.93 12.80
CA LEU A 328 14.97 7.06 11.93
C LEU A 328 13.73 7.81 12.42
N LEU A 329 12.70 7.10 12.90
CA LEU A 329 11.51 7.74 13.49
C LEU A 329 11.82 8.40 14.84
N LEU A 330 12.62 7.75 15.70
CA LEU A 330 13.04 8.35 16.97
C LEU A 330 13.89 9.61 16.77
N LEU A 331 14.77 9.61 15.76
CA LEU A 331 15.50 10.82 15.35
C LEU A 331 14.55 11.91 14.86
N ALA A 332 13.60 11.58 13.97
CA ALA A 332 12.60 12.53 13.49
C ALA A 332 11.80 13.14 14.66
N TYR A 333 11.26 12.32 15.56
CA TYR A 333 10.58 12.80 16.76
C TYR A 333 11.47 13.66 17.66
N GLY A 334 12.73 13.28 17.86
CA GLY A 334 13.70 14.09 18.61
C GLY A 334 13.89 15.48 18.00
N THR A 335 14.05 15.57 16.67
CA THR A 335 14.12 16.86 15.98
C THR A 335 12.82 17.66 16.10
N ALA A 336 11.65 17.02 16.04
CA ALA A 336 10.36 17.67 16.21
C ALA A 336 10.14 18.22 17.63
N VAL A 337 10.60 17.51 18.67
CA VAL A 337 10.61 18.01 20.05
C VAL A 337 11.53 19.23 20.19
N VAL A 338 12.73 19.21 19.60
CA VAL A 338 13.66 20.36 19.63
C VAL A 338 13.09 21.58 18.89
N VAL A 339 12.52 21.38 17.69
CA VAL A 339 11.84 22.45 16.93
C VAL A 339 10.64 22.99 17.72
N GLY A 340 9.81 22.13 18.31
CA GLY A 340 8.69 22.53 19.16
C GLY A 340 9.11 23.36 20.37
N ALA A 341 10.17 22.93 21.06
CA ALA A 341 10.76 23.66 22.19
C ALA A 341 11.26 25.07 21.81
N SER A 342 11.63 25.29 20.54
CA SER A 342 12.05 26.59 20.01
C SER A 342 10.92 27.56 19.64
N SER A 343 9.65 27.11 19.55
CA SER A 343 8.53 28.00 19.20
C SER A 343 8.33 29.10 20.25
N ALA A 344 7.93 30.29 19.81
CA ALA A 344 7.56 31.39 20.69
C ALA A 344 6.16 31.20 21.32
N PHE A 345 5.30 30.39 20.70
CA PHE A 345 3.91 30.22 21.12
C PHE A 345 3.78 29.07 22.12
N MET A 346 3.42 29.38 23.37
CA MET A 346 3.32 28.37 24.46
C MET A 346 2.42 27.18 24.10
N TYR A 347 1.29 27.42 23.42
CA TYR A 347 0.39 26.34 22.96
C TYR A 347 1.04 25.44 21.91
N SER A 348 1.70 26.01 20.89
CA SER A 348 2.42 25.25 19.87
C SER A 348 3.54 24.43 20.50
N LYS A 349 4.33 25.07 21.38
CA LYS A 349 5.40 24.42 22.16
C LYS A 349 4.89 23.23 22.96
N LEU A 350 3.84 23.43 23.76
CA LEU A 350 3.30 22.37 24.62
C LEU A 350 2.78 21.18 23.80
N LEU A 351 1.98 21.46 22.75
CA LEU A 351 1.40 20.41 21.92
C LEU A 351 2.46 19.65 21.12
N THR A 352 3.44 20.35 20.53
CA THR A 352 4.49 19.72 19.72
C THR A 352 5.50 18.96 20.58
N VAL A 353 5.94 19.50 21.72
CA VAL A 353 6.85 18.79 22.63
C VAL A 353 6.18 17.56 23.22
N LEU A 354 5.01 17.68 23.84
CA LEU A 354 4.33 16.55 24.46
C LEU A 354 3.82 15.52 23.43
N GLY A 355 3.32 15.98 22.29
CA GLY A 355 2.82 15.12 21.21
C GLY A 355 3.92 14.20 20.67
N HIS A 356 4.99 14.78 20.10
CA HIS A 356 6.07 13.98 19.51
C HIS A 356 6.84 13.15 20.56
N PHE A 357 7.00 13.65 21.80
CA PHE A 357 7.60 12.85 22.88
C PHE A 357 6.74 11.64 23.27
N THR A 358 5.41 11.82 23.35
CA THR A 358 4.47 10.73 23.64
C THR A 358 4.48 9.69 22.53
N LEU A 359 4.48 10.12 21.27
CA LEU A 359 4.49 9.22 20.11
C LEU A 359 5.83 8.46 19.97
N ALA A 360 6.97 9.11 20.23
CA ALA A 360 8.27 8.45 20.34
C ALA A 360 8.29 7.39 21.46
N SER A 361 7.71 7.70 22.62
CA SER A 361 7.62 6.79 23.76
C SER A 361 6.76 5.56 23.45
N ILE A 362 5.61 5.75 22.79
CA ILE A 362 4.72 4.67 22.36
C ILE A 362 5.39 3.82 21.27
N LEU A 363 6.08 4.44 20.31
CA LEU A 363 6.87 3.76 19.28
C LEU A 363 7.94 2.87 19.91
N TRP A 364 8.78 3.42 20.78
CA TRP A 364 9.86 2.69 21.45
C TRP A 364 9.35 1.54 22.32
N PHE A 365 8.27 1.77 23.07
CA PHE A 365 7.68 0.73 23.89
C PHE A 365 7.16 -0.43 23.03
N ARG A 366 6.44 -0.13 21.93
CA ARG A 366 5.89 -1.15 21.03
C ARG A 366 6.96 -1.87 20.21
N ALA A 367 8.00 -1.15 19.75
CA ALA A 367 9.07 -1.73 18.93
C ALA A 367 9.76 -2.91 19.63
N ARG A 368 10.04 -2.77 20.93
CA ARG A 368 10.63 -3.83 21.78
C ARG A 368 9.73 -5.04 22.02
N SER A 369 8.47 -5.02 21.55
CA SER A 369 7.51 -6.13 21.66
C SER A 369 7.20 -6.82 20.33
N VAL A 370 7.88 -6.45 19.23
CA VAL A 370 7.66 -7.04 17.90
C VAL A 370 8.45 -8.33 17.76
N ASP A 371 7.74 -9.45 17.69
CA ASP A 371 8.29 -10.71 17.19
C ASP A 371 8.59 -10.60 15.68
N LEU A 372 9.87 -10.54 15.32
CA LEU A 372 10.37 -10.47 13.95
C LEU A 372 10.44 -11.82 13.23
N THR A 373 10.10 -12.92 13.90
CA THR A 373 9.93 -14.23 13.24
C THR A 373 8.52 -14.41 12.67
N ASN A 374 7.58 -13.52 13.03
CA ASN A 374 6.16 -13.66 12.75
C ASN A 374 5.66 -12.55 11.81
N LYS A 375 5.39 -12.93 10.55
CA LYS A 375 4.89 -12.05 9.48
C LYS A 375 3.61 -11.28 9.87
N ALA A 376 2.73 -11.86 10.70
CA ALA A 376 1.54 -11.16 11.20
C ALA A 376 1.85 -10.10 12.27
N SER A 377 2.85 -10.35 13.13
CA SER A 377 3.37 -9.38 14.10
C SER A 377 4.00 -8.17 13.40
N ILE A 378 4.88 -8.42 12.42
CA ILE A 378 5.50 -7.40 11.57
C ILE A 378 4.42 -6.58 10.83
N THR A 379 3.45 -7.24 10.20
CA THR A 379 2.37 -6.57 9.46
C THR A 379 1.48 -5.73 10.38
N SER A 380 1.17 -6.22 11.58
CA SER A 380 0.45 -5.45 12.61
C SER A 380 1.21 -4.19 13.02
N PHE A 381 2.52 -4.29 13.19
CA PHE A 381 3.37 -3.13 13.53
C PHE A 381 3.53 -2.15 12.36
N TYR A 382 3.66 -2.62 11.11
CA TYR A 382 3.62 -1.77 9.91
C TYR A 382 2.30 -0.95 9.83
N MET A 383 1.17 -1.60 10.11
CA MET A 383 -0.14 -0.93 10.20
C MET A 383 -0.29 -0.03 11.44
N PHE A 384 0.63 -0.10 12.41
CA PHE A 384 0.78 0.87 13.50
C PHE A 384 1.68 2.06 13.11
N ILE A 385 2.74 1.87 12.31
CA ILE A 385 3.51 2.98 11.72
C ILE A 385 2.59 3.88 10.86
N TRP A 386 1.69 3.29 10.07
CA TRP A 386 0.65 4.06 9.36
C TRP A 386 -0.28 4.85 10.31
N LYS A 387 -0.57 4.34 11.52
CA LYS A 387 -1.38 5.08 12.51
C LYS A 387 -0.62 6.25 13.11
N LEU A 388 0.69 6.11 13.36
CA LEU A 388 1.55 7.24 13.75
C LEU A 388 1.52 8.31 12.66
N PHE A 389 1.79 7.93 11.41
CA PHE A 389 1.76 8.82 10.23
C PHE A 389 0.46 9.64 10.10
N TYR A 390 -0.71 9.07 10.42
CA TYR A 390 -1.96 9.86 10.47
C TYR A 390 -1.97 10.89 11.62
N VAL A 391 -1.47 10.53 12.80
CA VAL A 391 -1.42 11.44 13.96
C VAL A 391 -0.41 12.56 13.75
N GLU A 392 0.71 12.31 13.06
CA GLU A 392 1.66 13.36 12.67
C GLU A 392 0.98 14.46 11.85
N TYR A 393 0.12 14.09 10.90
CA TYR A 393 -0.69 15.03 10.13
C TYR A 393 -1.75 15.75 10.98
N LEU A 394 -2.19 15.19 12.11
CA LEU A 394 -3.02 15.93 13.07
C LEU A 394 -2.19 16.93 13.90
N LEU A 395 -0.89 16.70 14.12
CA LEU A 395 0.01 17.61 14.85
C LEU A 395 0.57 18.74 13.97
N ILE A 396 0.88 18.47 12.69
CA ILE A 396 1.50 19.41 11.75
C ILE A 396 0.85 20.82 11.70
N PRO A 397 -0.49 20.98 11.65
CA PRO A 397 -1.13 22.29 11.59
C PRO A 397 -0.87 23.21 12.80
N PHE A 398 -0.45 22.62 13.92
CA PHE A 398 -0.16 23.31 15.17
C PHE A 398 1.32 23.70 15.33
N VAL A 399 2.20 23.28 14.43
CA VAL A 399 3.61 23.72 14.39
C VAL A 399 3.66 25.16 13.87
N ARG A 400 4.03 26.12 14.73
CA ARG A 400 3.97 27.57 14.47
C ARG A 400 5.25 28.28 14.91
#